data_AF-A0A1M4EIF5-F1
#
_entry.id   AF-A0A1M4EIF5-F1
#
_cell.length_a   1.000
_cell.length_b   1.000
_cell.length_c   1.000
_cell.angle_alpha   90.00
_cell.angle_beta   90.00
_cell.angle_gamma   90.00
#
_symmetry.space_group_name_H-M   'P 1'
#
loop_
_entity.id
_entity.type
_entity.pdbx_description
1 polymer ?
#
loop_
_entity_poly.entity_id
_entity_poly.type
_entity_poly.pdbx_seq_one_letter_code
_entity_poly.pdbx_strand_id
1 'polypeptide(L)'
;MTEYRACFDARIAFSNGGDLTVHGFRVDLPGPDASEADIAELFVASLGLLMTDTVELAGVRVFPEAHKGTRGGPSDPRRSGPPAAGGGRGRLAELSHPPKEGGTYLEAPAGDLGAVELSRSVDLPAVVVRVTGARRTPVGVGSLAPFDVRGHAVLLHTGVREGHCLAPEAATWLVEHGAVLVGTDADGLDDCAHEARPARQALLAGGVPVVERLTGLEQLPPTGALFTAAPPRVLGVGRVPVRAYARLP
;
A
#
# COMPACT_ATOMS: atom_id res chain seq x y z
N MET A 1 24.22 -14.81 -6.40
CA MET A 1 23.61 -15.58 -7.51
C MET A 1 23.54 -14.62 -8.69
N THR A 2 23.86 -15.08 -9.90
CA THR A 2 23.78 -14.21 -11.09
C THR A 2 22.31 -13.94 -11.40
N GLU A 3 21.91 -12.68 -11.35
CA GLU A 3 20.55 -12.21 -11.67
C GLU A 3 20.45 -11.87 -13.16
N TYR A 4 19.30 -12.13 -13.79
CA TYR A 4 19.08 -12.00 -15.23
C TYR A 4 17.91 -11.08 -15.54
N ARG A 5 18.03 -10.27 -16.60
CA ARG A 5 16.94 -9.45 -17.15
C ARG A 5 16.75 -9.69 -18.64
N ALA A 6 15.51 -9.58 -19.10
CA ALA A 6 15.22 -9.37 -20.51
C ALA A 6 15.04 -7.88 -20.79
N CYS A 7 15.55 -7.41 -21.94
CA CYS A 7 15.23 -6.11 -22.54
C CYS A 7 14.54 -6.36 -23.87
N PHE A 8 13.39 -5.71 -24.11
CA PHE A 8 12.56 -5.94 -25.29
C PHE A 8 11.66 -4.73 -25.59
N ASP A 9 11.15 -4.70 -26.80
CA ASP A 9 10.00 -3.87 -27.18
C ASP A 9 8.74 -4.72 -27.10
N ALA A 10 7.59 -4.13 -26.79
CA ALA A 10 6.33 -4.87 -26.78
C ALA A 10 5.14 -4.03 -27.21
N ARG A 11 4.16 -4.70 -27.82
CA ARG A 11 2.82 -4.16 -28.07
C ARG A 11 1.78 -5.03 -27.38
N ILE A 12 0.88 -4.39 -26.63
CA ILE A 12 -0.25 -5.04 -25.95
C ILE A 12 -1.54 -4.51 -26.55
N ALA A 13 -2.45 -5.41 -26.93
CA ALA A 13 -3.84 -5.05 -27.20
C ALA A 13 -4.72 -5.41 -25.98
N PHE A 14 -5.65 -4.52 -25.62
CA PHE A 14 -6.60 -4.79 -24.55
C PHE A 14 -7.96 -5.21 -25.09
N SER A 15 -8.58 -6.19 -24.44
CA SER A 15 -9.92 -6.71 -24.78
C SER A 15 -11.05 -5.68 -24.63
N ASN A 16 -10.85 -4.61 -23.86
CA ASN A 16 -11.76 -3.47 -23.77
C ASN A 16 -11.45 -2.33 -24.77
N GLY A 17 -10.50 -2.56 -25.68
CA GLY A 17 -10.05 -1.61 -26.69
C GLY A 17 -8.84 -0.78 -26.24
N GLY A 18 -8.08 -0.30 -27.23
CA GLY A 18 -6.82 0.42 -27.04
C GLY A 18 -5.59 -0.49 -27.05
N ASP A 19 -4.41 0.13 -27.08
CA ASP A 19 -3.14 -0.58 -27.05
C ASP A 19 -2.09 0.15 -26.21
N LEU A 20 -1.08 -0.60 -25.76
CA LEU A 20 0.11 -0.08 -25.08
C LEU A 20 1.34 -0.53 -25.85
N THR A 21 2.19 0.41 -26.22
CA THR A 21 3.50 0.12 -26.84
C THR A 21 4.62 0.57 -25.92
N VAL A 22 5.64 -0.28 -25.75
CA VAL A 22 6.84 0.01 -24.96
C VAL A 22 8.11 -0.28 -25.75
N HIS A 23 9.16 0.49 -25.47
CA HIS A 23 10.46 0.35 -26.12
C HIS A 23 11.57 0.19 -25.07
N GLY A 24 12.44 -0.79 -25.27
CA GLY A 24 13.58 -1.09 -24.39
C GLY A 24 13.18 -1.41 -22.94
N PHE A 25 11.98 -1.96 -22.74
CA PHE A 25 11.47 -2.30 -21.42
C PHE A 25 12.27 -3.44 -20.81
N ARG A 26 12.49 -3.41 -19.48
CA ARG A 26 13.27 -4.43 -18.78
C ARG A 26 12.45 -5.15 -17.72
N VAL A 27 12.48 -6.49 -17.74
CA VAL A 27 11.87 -7.34 -16.72
C VAL A 27 12.90 -8.33 -16.16
N ASP A 28 12.75 -8.66 -14.88
CA ASP A 28 13.64 -9.61 -14.21
C ASP A 28 13.20 -11.04 -14.54
N LEU A 29 14.17 -11.93 -14.71
CA LEU A 29 13.96 -13.33 -15.09
C LEU A 29 14.41 -14.30 -13.99
N PRO A 30 13.84 -15.52 -13.93
CA PRO A 30 14.26 -16.53 -12.96
C PRO A 30 15.61 -17.15 -13.34
N GLY A 31 15.97 -17.06 -14.62
CA GLY A 31 17.16 -17.64 -15.22
C GLY A 31 17.30 -17.22 -16.69
N PRO A 32 18.41 -17.58 -17.34
CA PRO A 32 18.73 -17.15 -18.70
C PRO A 32 17.83 -17.76 -19.78
N ASP A 33 17.18 -18.90 -19.50
CA ASP A 33 16.46 -19.71 -20.49
C ASP A 33 14.94 -19.42 -20.52
N ALA A 34 14.50 -18.27 -20.00
CA ALA A 34 13.09 -17.88 -20.01
C ALA A 34 12.56 -17.70 -21.43
N SER A 35 11.41 -18.30 -21.73
CA SER A 35 10.77 -18.18 -23.05
C SER A 35 10.14 -16.80 -23.26
N GLU A 36 9.84 -16.43 -24.51
CA GLU A 36 9.13 -15.18 -24.79
C GLU A 36 7.73 -15.13 -24.15
N ALA A 37 7.06 -16.29 -24.01
CA ALA A 37 5.80 -16.38 -23.29
C ALA A 37 5.98 -16.06 -21.79
N ASP A 38 7.03 -16.60 -21.17
CA ASP A 38 7.35 -16.28 -19.77
C ASP A 38 7.66 -14.79 -19.61
N ILE A 39 8.43 -14.21 -20.54
CA ILE A 39 8.78 -12.77 -20.54
C ILE A 39 7.52 -11.91 -20.68
N ALA A 40 6.58 -12.30 -21.56
CA ALA A 40 5.33 -11.60 -21.75
C ALA A 40 4.43 -11.65 -20.50
N GLU A 41 4.32 -12.82 -19.85
CA GLU A 41 3.59 -12.95 -18.59
C GLU A 41 4.20 -12.08 -17.49
N LEU A 42 5.53 -12.12 -17.35
CA LEU A 42 6.24 -11.30 -16.37
C LEU A 42 6.11 -9.81 -16.65
N PHE A 43 6.09 -9.42 -17.93
CA PHE A 43 5.86 -8.05 -18.34
C PHE A 43 4.47 -7.55 -17.90
N VAL A 44 3.41 -8.28 -18.27
CA VAL A 44 2.01 -7.97 -17.89
C VAL A 44 1.87 -7.92 -16.37
N ALA A 45 2.42 -8.91 -15.66
CA ALA A 45 2.40 -8.96 -14.21
C ALA A 45 3.16 -7.78 -13.56
N SER A 46 4.30 -7.38 -14.13
CA SER A 46 5.12 -6.29 -13.60
C SER A 46 4.45 -4.93 -13.66
N LEU A 47 3.64 -4.71 -14.69
CA LEU A 47 2.86 -3.49 -14.88
C LEU A 47 1.46 -3.57 -14.23
N GLY A 48 1.06 -4.75 -13.74
CA GLY A 48 -0.26 -4.98 -13.16
C GLY A 48 -1.39 -4.76 -14.16
N LEU A 49 -1.15 -5.08 -15.44
CA LEU A 49 -2.13 -4.86 -16.49
C LEU A 49 -3.26 -5.88 -16.40
N LEU A 50 -4.49 -5.40 -16.58
CA LEU A 50 -5.70 -6.20 -16.64
C LEU A 50 -6.27 -6.17 -18.06
N MET A 51 -7.09 -7.16 -18.40
CA MET A 51 -7.80 -7.22 -19.69
C MET A 51 -6.89 -7.28 -20.92
N THR A 52 -5.63 -7.67 -20.75
CA THR A 52 -4.69 -7.95 -21.85
C THR A 52 -5.20 -9.11 -22.72
N ASP A 53 -5.35 -8.87 -24.02
CA ASP A 53 -5.80 -9.85 -24.99
C ASP A 53 -4.60 -10.48 -25.71
N THR A 54 -3.73 -9.66 -26.31
CA THR A 54 -2.51 -10.11 -26.97
C THR A 54 -1.29 -9.34 -26.48
N VAL A 55 -0.14 -10.02 -26.46
CA VAL A 55 1.17 -9.45 -26.17
C VAL A 55 2.13 -9.91 -27.25
N GLU A 56 2.69 -8.96 -27.99
CA GLU A 56 3.72 -9.21 -29.01
C GLU A 56 5.03 -8.63 -28.52
N LEU A 57 6.06 -9.48 -28.41
CA LEU A 57 7.41 -9.06 -28.05
C LEU A 57 8.28 -8.91 -29.30
N ALA A 58 9.19 -7.96 -29.29
CA ALA A 58 10.19 -7.78 -30.34
C ALA A 58 11.56 -7.44 -29.74
N GLY A 59 12.62 -7.88 -30.41
CA GLY A 59 14.00 -7.51 -30.03
C GLY A 59 14.43 -8.02 -28.64
N VAL A 60 13.88 -9.15 -28.19
CA VAL A 60 14.16 -9.73 -26.87
C VAL A 60 15.64 -10.06 -26.72
N ARG A 61 16.27 -9.53 -25.68
CA ARG A 61 17.66 -9.82 -25.30
C ARG A 61 17.76 -10.10 -23.82
N VAL A 62 18.30 -11.26 -23.45
CA VAL A 62 18.54 -11.66 -22.06
C VAL A 62 20.01 -11.44 -21.72
N PHE A 63 20.28 -10.81 -20.56
CA PHE A 63 21.64 -10.57 -20.10
C PHE A 63 21.73 -10.57 -18.56
N PRO A 64 22.91 -10.91 -18.00
CA PRO A 64 23.11 -10.88 -16.55
C PRO A 64 23.28 -9.43 -16.06
N GLU A 65 22.43 -8.99 -15.14
CA GLU A 65 22.46 -7.65 -14.52
C GLU A 65 21.90 -7.75 -13.10
N ALA A 66 22.66 -7.27 -12.10
CA ALA A 66 22.17 -7.22 -10.72
C ALA A 66 21.06 -6.16 -10.59
N HIS A 67 19.94 -6.51 -9.97
CA HIS A 67 18.73 -5.68 -9.90
C HIS A 67 17.97 -5.83 -8.58
N LYS A 68 17.22 -4.80 -8.18
CA LYS A 68 16.48 -4.78 -6.91
C LYS A 68 15.14 -5.58 -6.93
N GLY A 69 14.83 -6.29 -8.01
CA GLY A 69 13.58 -7.06 -8.16
C GLY A 69 12.44 -6.26 -8.78
N THR A 70 11.73 -6.85 -9.75
CA THR A 70 10.47 -6.35 -10.32
C THR A 70 9.27 -6.91 -9.53
N ARG A 71 8.27 -6.06 -9.31
CA ARG A 71 7.02 -6.44 -8.63
C ARG A 71 6.34 -7.57 -9.44
N GLY A 72 6.03 -8.71 -8.82
CA GLY A 72 5.43 -9.85 -9.53
C GLY A 72 6.39 -10.65 -10.41
N GLY A 73 7.68 -10.30 -10.41
CA GLY A 73 8.73 -11.01 -11.14
C GLY A 73 9.16 -12.32 -10.49
N PRO A 74 10.01 -13.12 -11.13
CA PRO A 74 10.55 -14.37 -10.59
C PRO A 74 11.53 -14.14 -9.44
N SER A 75 12.11 -12.95 -9.40
CA SER A 75 12.93 -12.42 -8.30
C SER A 75 12.07 -11.84 -7.18
N ASP A 76 10.74 -11.92 -7.28
CA ASP A 76 9.82 -11.59 -6.19
C ASP A 76 9.92 -12.69 -5.12
N PRO A 77 10.40 -12.38 -3.91
CA PRO A 77 10.56 -13.37 -2.84
C PRO A 77 9.22 -14.00 -2.40
N ARG A 78 8.09 -13.54 -2.94
CA ARG A 78 6.74 -14.09 -2.73
C ARG A 78 6.38 -15.26 -3.66
N ARG A 79 7.14 -15.52 -4.74
CA ARG A 79 6.80 -16.58 -5.74
C ARG A 79 7.55 -17.90 -5.52
N SER A 80 8.67 -17.90 -4.78
CA SER A 80 9.48 -19.08 -4.48
C SER A 80 9.07 -19.72 -3.15
N GLY A 81 7.96 -20.46 -3.16
CA GLY A 81 7.64 -21.42 -2.11
C GLY A 81 6.44 -22.29 -2.47
N PRO A 82 6.48 -23.63 -2.28
CA PRO A 82 5.26 -24.44 -2.23
C PRO A 82 4.36 -23.91 -1.09
N PRO A 83 3.04 -24.18 -1.08
CA PRO A 83 2.17 -23.74 0.01
C PRO A 83 2.66 -24.41 1.30
N ALA A 84 3.42 -23.65 2.09
CA ALA A 84 3.96 -24.13 3.34
C ALA A 84 2.83 -24.16 4.36
N ALA A 85 2.19 -25.33 4.47
CA ALA A 85 1.57 -25.74 5.71
C ALA A 85 2.65 -25.73 6.81
N GLY A 86 2.75 -24.63 7.57
CA GLY A 86 3.60 -24.57 8.77
C GLY A 86 4.19 -23.20 9.10
N GLY A 87 3.42 -22.34 9.77
CA GLY A 87 3.87 -21.70 11.02
C GLY A 87 5.10 -20.77 11.05
N GLY A 88 5.50 -20.15 9.95
CA GLY A 88 6.42 -19.00 10.01
C GLY A 88 5.66 -17.76 10.47
N ARG A 89 5.88 -17.26 11.69
CA ARG A 89 5.40 -15.92 12.07
C ARG A 89 6.07 -14.92 11.11
N GLY A 90 5.33 -14.44 10.11
CA GLY A 90 5.82 -13.45 9.15
C GLY A 90 6.53 -12.29 9.85
N ARG A 91 7.56 -11.73 9.21
CA ARG A 91 8.38 -10.67 9.80
C ARG A 91 7.49 -9.51 10.23
N LEU A 92 7.65 -9.04 11.46
CA LEU A 92 6.95 -7.88 11.98
C LEU A 92 7.74 -6.60 11.69
N ALA A 93 7.05 -5.60 11.16
CA ALA A 93 7.52 -4.22 11.05
C ALA A 93 6.89 -3.40 12.18
N GLU A 94 7.72 -2.77 13.02
CA GLU A 94 7.27 -1.82 14.03
C GLU A 94 6.95 -0.49 13.32
N LEU A 95 5.73 0.02 13.52
CA LEU A 95 5.24 1.24 12.88
C LEU A 95 4.90 2.33 13.90
N SER A 96 5.20 2.11 15.17
CA SER A 96 4.97 3.08 16.23
C SER A 96 6.13 4.05 16.38
N HIS A 97 5.86 5.35 16.49
CA HIS A 97 6.84 6.28 17.02
C HIS A 97 7.14 5.95 18.49
N PRO A 98 8.40 6.12 18.94
CA PRO A 98 8.73 6.03 20.35
C PRO A 98 7.86 6.99 21.18
N PRO A 99 7.41 6.61 22.39
CA PRO A 99 6.60 7.49 23.24
C PRO A 99 7.27 8.84 23.54
N LYS A 100 8.61 8.87 23.61
CA LYS A 100 9.41 10.09 23.81
C LYS A 100 9.34 11.07 22.64
N GLU A 101 8.94 10.60 21.46
CA GLU A 101 8.81 11.39 20.23
C GLU A 101 7.35 11.72 19.91
N GLY A 102 6.48 11.63 20.93
CA GLY A 102 5.06 11.88 20.81
C GLY A 102 4.22 10.61 20.66
N GLY A 103 4.76 9.50 20.19
CA GLY A 103 4.03 8.23 20.03
C GLY A 103 3.05 8.22 18.85
N THR A 104 2.48 7.04 18.60
CA THR A 104 1.43 6.78 17.59
C THR A 104 0.08 6.65 18.28
N TYR A 105 -0.97 7.26 17.70
CA TYR A 105 -2.30 7.28 18.31
C TYR A 105 -3.34 6.72 17.37
N LEU A 106 -4.31 6.03 17.96
CA LEU A 106 -5.57 5.71 17.30
C LEU A 106 -6.66 6.61 17.87
N GLU A 107 -7.47 7.17 16.96
CA GLU A 107 -8.68 7.92 17.24
C GLU A 107 -9.90 7.10 16.81
N ALA A 108 -10.82 6.88 17.75
CA ALA A 108 -12.01 6.06 17.57
C ALA A 108 -13.16 6.87 16.97
N PRO A 109 -13.97 6.26 16.08
CA PRO A 109 -15.25 6.81 15.68
C PRO A 109 -16.15 7.12 16.89
N ALA A 110 -16.96 8.17 16.77
CA ALA A 110 -17.85 8.64 17.83
C ALA A 110 -17.17 8.95 19.19
N GLY A 111 -15.84 9.00 19.24
CA GLY A 111 -15.09 9.31 20.45
C GLY A 111 -15.08 8.20 21.51
N ASP A 112 -15.38 6.95 21.14
CA ASP A 112 -15.38 5.82 22.08
C ASP A 112 -14.59 4.61 21.57
N LEU A 113 -13.42 4.40 22.13
CA LEU A 113 -12.56 3.23 21.85
C LEU A 113 -13.20 1.92 22.28
N GLY A 114 -14.11 1.93 23.25
CA GLY A 114 -14.84 0.74 23.68
C GLY A 114 -15.74 0.15 22.60
N ALA A 115 -16.10 0.97 21.59
CA ALA A 115 -16.92 0.58 20.45
C ALA A 115 -16.09 0.15 19.22
N VAL A 116 -14.75 0.27 19.26
CA VAL A 116 -13.88 -0.19 18.16
C VAL A 116 -13.71 -1.70 18.24
N GLU A 117 -14.35 -2.41 17.31
CA GLU A 117 -14.18 -3.86 17.17
C GLU A 117 -12.76 -4.22 16.71
N LEU A 118 -12.24 -5.36 17.16
CA LEU A 118 -10.91 -5.82 16.75
C LEU A 118 -10.82 -6.09 15.25
N SER A 119 -11.93 -6.46 14.60
CA SER A 119 -12.05 -6.59 13.14
C SER A 119 -11.74 -5.30 12.38
N ARG A 120 -11.70 -4.14 13.07
CA ARG A 120 -11.38 -2.82 12.54
C ARG A 120 -10.00 -2.29 12.94
N SER A 121 -9.21 -3.09 13.65
CA SER A 121 -7.90 -2.64 14.15
C SER A 121 -6.83 -3.73 14.23
N VAL A 122 -7.16 -4.99 13.91
CA VAL A 122 -6.24 -6.14 14.01
C VAL A 122 -6.20 -6.91 12.70
N ASP A 123 -5.00 -7.26 12.27
CA ASP A 123 -4.71 -8.07 11.07
C ASP A 123 -5.46 -7.60 9.82
N LEU A 124 -5.59 -6.27 9.66
CA LEU A 124 -6.25 -5.66 8.52
C LEU A 124 -5.38 -5.79 7.28
N PRO A 125 -5.91 -6.22 6.12
CA PRO A 125 -5.15 -6.15 4.88
C PRO A 125 -4.81 -4.69 4.60
N ALA A 126 -3.52 -4.40 4.44
CA ALA A 126 -3.02 -3.05 4.31
C ALA A 126 -2.78 -2.67 2.85
N VAL A 127 -3.20 -1.47 2.48
CA VAL A 127 -2.82 -0.79 1.25
C VAL A 127 -1.96 0.42 1.62
N VAL A 128 -0.76 0.50 1.06
CA VAL A 128 0.17 1.61 1.29
C VAL A 128 0.17 2.54 0.08
N VAL A 129 -0.43 3.72 0.26
CA VAL A 129 -0.50 4.76 -0.75
C VAL A 129 0.70 5.70 -0.57
N ARG A 130 1.68 5.58 -1.47
CA ARG A 130 2.89 6.41 -1.44
C ARG A 130 2.65 7.71 -2.20
N VAL A 131 2.72 8.83 -1.48
CA VAL A 131 2.65 10.19 -2.04
C VAL A 131 3.94 10.97 -1.84
N THR A 132 5.02 10.27 -1.47
CA THR A 132 6.37 10.83 -1.28
C THR A 132 6.84 11.58 -2.51
N GLY A 133 7.32 12.80 -2.34
CA GLY A 133 7.91 13.60 -3.43
C GLY A 133 6.89 14.36 -4.29
N ALA A 134 5.58 14.24 -4.02
CA ALA A 134 4.62 15.19 -4.55
C ALA A 134 4.90 16.59 -3.96
N ARG A 135 4.65 17.67 -4.72
CA ARG A 135 4.54 19.02 -4.13
C ARG A 135 3.49 18.97 -3.03
N ARG A 136 3.57 19.80 -1.96
CA ARG A 136 2.66 19.88 -0.78
C ARG A 136 1.16 20.08 -1.14
N THR A 137 0.60 19.22 -1.96
CA THR A 137 -0.80 19.16 -2.36
C THR A 137 -1.49 18.12 -1.49
N PRO A 138 -2.75 18.35 -1.10
CA PRO A 138 -3.53 17.36 -0.39
C PRO A 138 -3.63 16.04 -1.15
N VAL A 139 -3.66 14.92 -0.42
CA VAL A 139 -3.92 13.59 -0.99
C VAL A 139 -5.38 13.57 -1.45
N GLY A 140 -5.58 13.58 -2.77
CA GLY A 140 -6.90 13.57 -3.39
C GLY A 140 -7.34 12.17 -3.82
N VAL A 141 -8.59 12.07 -4.28
CA VAL A 141 -9.20 10.83 -4.79
C VAL A 141 -8.35 10.18 -5.89
N GLY A 142 -7.72 10.97 -6.77
CA GLY A 142 -6.89 10.44 -7.86
C GLY A 142 -5.68 9.62 -7.39
N SER A 143 -5.19 9.85 -6.17
CA SER A 143 -4.11 9.04 -5.58
C SER A 143 -4.62 7.75 -4.93
N LEU A 144 -5.91 7.67 -4.61
CA LEU A 144 -6.54 6.55 -3.90
C LEU A 144 -7.27 5.60 -4.85
N ALA A 145 -7.91 6.14 -5.88
CA ALA A 145 -8.72 5.40 -6.86
C ALA A 145 -8.02 4.21 -7.54
N PRO A 146 -6.68 4.19 -7.74
CA PRO A 146 -5.99 3.02 -8.29
C PRO A 146 -5.94 1.78 -7.36
N PHE A 147 -6.29 1.92 -6.08
CA PHE A 147 -6.18 0.85 -5.09
C PHE A 147 -7.54 0.28 -4.68
N ASP A 148 -7.59 -1.02 -4.39
CA ASP A 148 -8.75 -1.62 -3.72
C ASP A 148 -8.68 -1.32 -2.22
N VAL A 149 -9.54 -0.40 -1.76
CA VAL A 149 -9.59 0.03 -0.36
C VAL A 149 -10.65 -0.71 0.45
N ARG A 150 -11.50 -1.52 -0.19
CA ARG A 150 -12.63 -2.17 0.48
C ARG A 150 -12.12 -3.19 1.48
N GLY A 151 -12.49 -3.05 2.75
CA GLY A 151 -12.05 -3.97 3.79
C GLY A 151 -10.59 -3.76 4.25
N HIS A 152 -9.91 -2.73 3.74
CA HIS A 152 -8.48 -2.52 3.96
C HIS A 152 -8.18 -1.42 4.97
N ALA A 153 -6.99 -1.51 5.58
CA ALA A 153 -6.32 -0.39 6.22
C ALA A 153 -5.56 0.42 5.16
N VAL A 154 -5.97 1.66 4.92
CA VAL A 154 -5.34 2.55 3.95
C VAL A 154 -4.28 3.39 4.66
N LEU A 155 -3.00 3.12 4.38
CA LEU A 155 -1.85 3.77 5.01
C LEU A 155 -1.23 4.78 4.04
N LEU A 156 -1.33 6.06 4.38
CA LEU A 156 -0.75 7.16 3.62
C LEU A 156 0.72 7.32 4.01
N HIS A 157 1.62 7.09 3.07
CA HIS A 157 3.05 7.29 3.24
C HIS A 157 3.45 8.59 2.54
N THR A 158 3.59 9.65 3.33
CA THR A 158 3.95 11.00 2.90
C THR A 158 5.46 11.25 2.94
N GLY A 159 6.18 10.53 3.81
CA GLY A 159 7.64 10.58 3.94
C GLY A 159 8.18 11.80 4.70
N VAL A 160 7.32 12.71 5.15
CA VAL A 160 7.70 13.88 5.97
C VAL A 160 6.65 14.14 7.05
N ARG A 161 7.08 14.61 8.23
CA ARG A 161 6.19 14.78 9.39
C ARG A 161 5.14 15.89 9.20
N GLU A 162 5.48 16.98 8.51
CA GLU A 162 4.49 17.99 8.07
C GLU A 162 3.87 17.59 6.71
N GLY A 163 3.62 16.30 6.52
CA GLY A 163 3.23 15.67 5.26
C GLY A 163 1.93 16.19 4.64
N HIS A 164 1.54 15.54 3.56
CA HIS A 164 0.34 15.88 2.82
C HIS A 164 -0.91 15.59 3.65
N CYS A 165 -1.77 16.58 3.78
CA CYS A 165 -3.09 16.42 4.40
C CYS A 165 -4.01 15.62 3.47
N LEU A 166 -4.96 14.87 4.03
CA LEU A 166 -6.00 14.21 3.25
C LEU A 166 -7.05 15.25 2.83
N ALA A 167 -7.42 15.26 1.55
CA ALA A 167 -8.51 16.12 1.08
C ALA A 167 -9.86 15.64 1.66
N PRO A 168 -10.79 16.54 2.03
CA PRO A 168 -12.10 16.15 2.56
C PRO A 168 -12.87 15.21 1.64
N GLU A 169 -12.82 15.46 0.33
CA GLU A 169 -13.50 14.64 -0.67
C GLU A 169 -12.88 13.24 -0.76
N ALA A 170 -11.57 13.13 -0.53
CA ALA A 170 -10.86 11.86 -0.47
C ALA A 170 -11.24 11.05 0.78
N ALA A 171 -11.44 11.72 1.92
CA ALA A 171 -11.96 11.08 3.13
C ALA A 171 -13.37 10.50 2.93
N THR A 172 -14.29 11.29 2.36
CA THR A 172 -15.64 10.82 2.02
C THR A 172 -15.59 9.63 1.07
N TRP A 173 -14.75 9.71 0.04
CA TRP A 173 -14.57 8.61 -0.92
C TRP A 173 -14.10 7.32 -0.23
N LEU A 174 -13.16 7.39 0.70
CA LEU A 174 -12.67 6.22 1.46
C LEU A 174 -13.79 5.55 2.27
N VAL A 175 -14.65 6.34 2.90
CA VAL A 175 -15.83 5.83 3.63
C VAL A 175 -16.77 5.10 2.68
N GLU A 176 -17.13 5.73 1.56
CA GLU A 176 -18.06 5.17 0.57
C GLU A 176 -17.53 3.88 -0.08
N HIS A 177 -16.21 3.77 -0.23
CA HIS A 177 -15.55 2.60 -0.84
C HIS A 177 -15.18 1.52 0.18
N GLY A 178 -15.53 1.72 1.46
CA GLY A 178 -15.46 0.70 2.50
C GLY A 178 -14.08 0.51 3.11
N ALA A 179 -13.27 1.57 3.19
CA ALA A 179 -12.04 1.55 3.98
C ALA A 179 -12.38 1.25 5.45
N VAL A 180 -11.59 0.38 6.09
CA VAL A 180 -11.84 -0.06 7.46
C VAL A 180 -11.08 0.79 8.47
N LEU A 181 -9.90 1.29 8.08
CA LEU A 181 -9.05 2.13 8.90
C LEU A 181 -8.21 3.03 7.97
N VAL A 182 -7.91 4.25 8.40
CA VAL A 182 -6.98 5.14 7.69
C VAL A 182 -5.80 5.48 8.59
N GLY A 183 -4.59 5.27 8.07
CA GLY A 183 -3.34 5.57 8.75
C GLY A 183 -2.52 6.62 8.00
N THR A 184 -1.74 7.44 8.72
CA THR A 184 -0.77 8.35 8.12
C THR A 184 0.52 8.41 8.92
N ASP A 185 1.66 8.57 8.23
CA ASP A 185 2.96 8.87 8.84
C ASP A 185 3.15 10.36 9.20
N ALA A 186 2.24 11.22 8.75
CA ALA A 186 2.24 12.63 9.10
C ALA A 186 1.83 12.86 10.57
N ASP A 187 2.20 14.03 11.10
CA ASP A 187 1.84 14.46 12.45
C ASP A 187 0.33 14.65 12.61
N GLY A 188 -0.40 14.89 11.51
CA GLY A 188 -1.86 15.00 11.45
C GLY A 188 -2.41 14.67 10.07
N LEU A 189 -3.66 14.18 10.03
CA LEU A 189 -4.39 13.86 8.81
C LEU A 189 -4.91 15.10 8.07
N ASP A 190 -5.31 16.13 8.80
CA ASP A 190 -5.83 17.39 8.27
C ASP A 190 -4.73 18.47 8.19
N ASP A 191 -5.00 19.53 7.43
CA ASP A 191 -4.18 20.74 7.49
C ASP A 191 -4.35 21.40 8.85
N CYS A 192 -3.25 21.55 9.58
CA CYS A 192 -3.22 22.23 10.87
C CYS A 192 -3.71 23.68 10.79
N ALA A 193 -3.73 24.30 9.60
CA ALA A 193 -4.29 25.62 9.38
C ALA A 193 -5.83 25.65 9.39
N HIS A 194 -6.50 24.49 9.26
CA HIS A 194 -7.96 24.38 9.30
C HIS A 194 -8.45 23.84 10.64
N GLU A 195 -9.06 24.71 11.46
CA GLU A 195 -9.62 24.32 12.77
C GLU A 195 -10.70 23.23 12.65
N ALA A 196 -11.45 23.21 11.55
CA ALA A 196 -12.58 22.31 11.32
C ALA A 196 -12.21 20.83 11.12
N ARG A 197 -10.93 20.51 10.81
CA ARG A 197 -10.44 19.13 10.58
C ARG A 197 -11.40 18.26 9.74
N PRO A 198 -11.79 18.71 8.54
CA PRO A 198 -12.89 18.15 7.77
C PRO A 198 -12.66 16.69 7.33
N ALA A 199 -11.44 16.28 7.00
CA ALA A 199 -11.15 14.92 6.56
C ALA A 199 -11.26 13.93 7.73
N ARG A 200 -10.70 14.30 8.90
CA ARG A 200 -10.89 13.52 10.14
C ARG A 200 -12.38 13.40 10.48
N GLN A 201 -13.12 14.50 10.47
CA GLN A 201 -14.54 14.47 10.81
C GLN A 201 -15.33 13.54 9.88
N ALA A 202 -15.04 13.59 8.56
CA ALA A 202 -15.68 12.71 7.58
C ALA A 202 -15.40 11.22 7.85
N LEU A 203 -14.15 10.85 8.13
CA LEU A 203 -13.78 9.46 8.44
C LEU A 203 -14.46 8.96 9.73
N LEU A 204 -14.37 9.75 10.81
CA LEU A 204 -14.92 9.37 12.10
C LEU A 204 -16.45 9.29 12.08
N ALA A 205 -17.12 10.21 11.38
CA ALA A 205 -18.57 10.14 11.15
C ALA A 205 -18.96 8.93 10.30
N GLY A 206 -18.10 8.52 9.36
CA GLY A 206 -18.23 7.31 8.56
C GLY A 206 -17.90 6.00 9.29
N GLY A 207 -17.53 6.05 10.57
CA GLY A 207 -17.17 4.86 11.34
C GLY A 207 -15.76 4.33 11.07
N VAL A 208 -14.89 5.12 10.45
CA VAL A 208 -13.52 4.75 10.09
C VAL A 208 -12.53 5.29 11.13
N PRO A 209 -11.89 4.45 11.95
CA PRO A 209 -10.84 4.87 12.87
C PRO A 209 -9.63 5.46 12.12
N VAL A 210 -8.97 6.41 12.78
CA VAL A 210 -7.79 7.10 12.23
C VAL A 210 -6.57 6.79 13.08
N VAL A 211 -5.46 6.46 12.43
CA VAL A 211 -4.15 6.27 13.06
C VAL A 211 -3.18 7.30 12.52
N GLU A 212 -2.54 8.06 13.40
CA GLU A 212 -1.61 9.12 13.01
C GLU A 212 -0.23 8.87 13.59
N ARG A 213 0.78 9.53 12.99
CA ARG A 213 2.18 9.44 13.42
C ARG A 213 2.68 8.00 13.32
N LEU A 214 2.39 7.34 12.20
CA LEU A 214 3.04 6.08 11.87
C LEU A 214 4.50 6.34 11.46
N THR A 215 5.33 5.32 11.59
CA THR A 215 6.69 5.31 11.06
C THR A 215 6.94 4.00 10.32
N GLY A 216 8.08 3.87 9.64
CA GLY A 216 8.47 2.60 9.00
C GLY A 216 7.62 2.19 7.79
N LEU A 217 6.72 3.04 7.28
CA LEU A 217 5.84 2.72 6.15
C LEU A 217 6.62 2.45 4.86
N GLU A 218 7.85 2.95 4.73
CA GLU A 218 8.75 2.69 3.62
C GLU A 218 9.09 1.19 3.47
N GLN A 219 9.05 0.44 4.57
CA GLN A 219 9.37 -0.99 4.62
C GLN A 219 8.21 -1.89 4.15
N LEU A 220 6.99 -1.36 4.09
CA LEU A 220 5.80 -2.13 3.76
C LEU A 220 5.63 -2.26 2.23
N PRO A 221 5.23 -3.43 1.70
CA PRO A 221 4.80 -3.51 0.31
C PRO A 221 3.54 -2.68 0.08
N PRO A 222 3.25 -2.24 -1.16
CA PRO A 222 2.01 -1.53 -1.49
C PRO A 222 0.73 -2.27 -1.07
N THR A 223 0.76 -3.61 -1.10
CA THR A 223 -0.34 -4.48 -0.67
C THR A 223 0.21 -5.80 -0.09
N GLY A 224 -0.61 -6.51 0.67
CA GLY A 224 -0.30 -7.85 1.18
C GLY A 224 0.30 -7.91 2.59
N ALA A 225 0.59 -6.76 3.20
CA ALA A 225 0.88 -6.68 4.63
C ALA A 225 -0.42 -6.73 5.44
N LEU A 226 -0.34 -7.19 6.69
CA LEU A 226 -1.46 -7.16 7.63
C LEU A 226 -1.14 -6.18 8.76
N PHE A 227 -1.93 -5.13 8.87
CA PHE A 227 -1.74 -4.02 9.79
C PHE A 227 -2.56 -4.21 11.07
N THR A 228 -1.93 -3.93 12.21
CA THR A 228 -2.57 -3.95 13.53
C THR A 228 -2.26 -2.67 14.29
N ALA A 229 -3.30 -2.06 14.86
CA ALA A 229 -3.25 -0.92 15.77
C ALA A 229 -4.34 -1.07 16.85
N ALA A 230 -4.33 -2.17 17.59
CA ALA A 230 -5.34 -2.46 18.61
C ALA A 230 -5.28 -1.44 19.77
N PRO A 231 -6.37 -0.71 20.06
CA PRO A 231 -6.43 0.15 21.23
C PRO A 231 -6.70 -0.65 22.50
N PRO A 232 -6.28 -0.16 23.69
CA PRO A 232 -6.86 -0.64 24.94
C PRO A 232 -8.38 -0.39 24.95
N ARG A 233 -9.14 -1.35 25.48
CA ARG A 233 -10.61 -1.23 25.59
C ARG A 233 -10.98 -0.31 26.75
N VAL A 234 -11.01 1.00 26.49
CA VAL A 234 -11.35 2.05 27.47
C VAL A 234 -12.59 2.80 26.99
N LEU A 235 -13.59 2.90 27.86
CA LEU A 235 -14.86 3.57 27.57
C LEU A 235 -14.73 5.08 27.71
N GLY A 236 -15.39 5.83 26.81
CA GLY A 236 -15.48 7.29 26.89
C GLY A 236 -14.17 8.03 26.60
N VAL A 237 -13.19 7.34 26.03
CA VAL A 237 -11.94 7.92 25.54
C VAL A 237 -11.93 7.80 24.03
N GLY A 238 -11.74 8.94 23.34
CA GLY A 238 -11.74 8.98 21.88
C GLY A 238 -10.39 8.75 21.24
N ARG A 239 -9.27 8.94 21.95
CA ARG A 239 -7.92 8.86 21.39
C ARG A 239 -6.93 8.32 22.41
N VAL A 240 -6.14 7.32 22.02
CA VAL A 240 -5.14 6.66 22.88
C VAL A 240 -3.86 6.35 22.12
N PRO A 241 -2.70 6.31 22.81
CA PRO A 241 -1.50 5.77 22.22
C PRO A 241 -1.68 4.28 21.95
N VAL A 242 -1.20 3.83 20.79
CA VAL A 242 -1.26 2.42 20.36
C VAL A 242 0.12 1.96 19.94
N ARG A 243 0.34 0.64 20.01
CA ARG A 243 1.48 0.01 19.36
C ARG A 243 1.05 -0.51 18.00
N ALA A 244 1.31 0.29 16.97
CA ALA A 244 1.04 -0.06 15.58
C ALA A 244 2.17 -0.89 14.99
N TYR A 245 1.84 -1.99 14.33
CA TYR A 245 2.79 -2.84 13.62
C TYR A 245 2.12 -3.49 12.42
N ALA A 246 2.93 -4.01 11.50
CA ALA A 246 2.43 -4.82 10.40
C ALA A 246 3.19 -6.14 10.27
N ARG A 247 2.47 -7.19 9.91
CA ARG A 247 3.07 -8.46 9.48
C ARG A 247 3.29 -8.42 7.98
N LEU A 248 4.54 -8.60 7.57
CA LEU A 248 4.91 -8.70 6.17
C LEU A 248 4.56 -10.10 5.61
N PRO A 249 4.24 -10.17 4.30
CA PRO A 249 3.99 -11.44 3.62
C PRO A 249 5.22 -12.35 3.61
#